data_AF-K9D2E9-F1
#
_entry.id   AF-K9D2E9-F1
#
_cell.length_a   1.000
_cell.length_b   1.000
_cell.length_c   1.000
_cell.angle_alpha   90.00
_cell.angle_beta   90.00
_cell.angle_gamma   90.00
#
_symmetry.space_group_name_H-M   'P 1'
#
loop_
_entity.id
_entity.type
_entity.pdbx_description
1 polymer ?
#
loop_
_entity_poly.entity_id
_entity_poly.type
_entity_poly.pdbx_seq_one_letter_code
_entity_poly.pdbx_strand_id
1 'polypeptide(L)'
;MTELEKLNAGLPYNFMDPEVDALKLNAVKGCEELNAKERRNHIAVATPVTIGNDVWIGGNVTILPGVNIGDKAVIAAGAVVTKDVPDNTVAGGVPAKVIKELPSEEE
;
A
#
# COMPACT_ATOMS: atom_id res chain seq x y z
N MET A 1 -8.66 22.52 -10.46
CA MET A 1 -7.87 21.29 -10.23
C MET A 1 -6.42 21.67 -10.09
N THR A 2 -5.74 21.21 -9.05
CA THR A 2 -4.29 21.36 -8.88
C THR A 2 -3.55 20.56 -9.95
N GLU A 3 -2.26 20.83 -10.16
CA GLU A 3 -1.46 20.06 -11.12
C GLU A 3 -1.34 18.58 -10.69
N LEU A 4 -1.36 18.32 -9.38
CA LEU A 4 -1.41 16.97 -8.81
C LEU A 4 -2.74 16.25 -9.12
N GLU A 5 -3.86 16.96 -9.07
CA GLU A 5 -5.16 16.39 -9.45
C GLU A 5 -5.24 16.08 -10.96
N LYS A 6 -4.65 16.94 -11.80
CA LYS A 6 -4.54 16.68 -13.25
C LYS A 6 -3.67 15.46 -13.53
N LEU A 7 -2.53 15.33 -12.84
CA LEU A 7 -1.67 14.15 -12.92
C LEU A 7 -2.44 12.87 -12.54
N ASN A 8 -3.15 12.89 -11.40
CA ASN A 8 -3.93 11.74 -10.93
C ASN A 8 -5.09 11.36 -11.85
N ALA A 9 -5.68 12.35 -12.54
CA ALA A 9 -6.75 12.15 -13.52
C ALA A 9 -6.26 11.78 -14.93
N GLY A 10 -4.94 11.72 -15.17
CA GLY A 10 -4.36 11.44 -16.48
C GLY A 10 -4.53 12.58 -17.50
N LEU A 11 -4.80 13.80 -17.02
CA LEU A 11 -4.95 14.99 -17.85
C LEU A 11 -3.58 15.65 -18.11
N PRO A 12 -3.45 16.50 -19.13
CA PRO A 12 -2.25 17.32 -19.31
C PRO A 12 -1.94 18.13 -18.04
N TYR A 13 -0.73 17.96 -17.51
CA TYR A 13 -0.24 18.61 -16.30
C TYR A 13 1.13 19.25 -16.55
N ASN A 14 1.49 20.24 -15.75
CA ASN A 14 2.81 20.84 -15.79
C ASN A 14 3.83 19.93 -15.08
N PHE A 15 4.77 19.40 -15.86
CA PHE A 15 5.83 18.55 -15.33
C PHE A 15 6.72 19.25 -14.29
N MET A 16 6.88 20.57 -14.38
CA MET A 16 7.77 21.36 -13.50
C MET A 16 7.03 21.97 -12.30
N ASP A 17 5.77 21.61 -12.07
CA ASP A 17 5.04 22.06 -10.88
C ASP A 17 5.71 21.52 -9.59
N PRO A 18 5.89 22.34 -8.54
CA PRO A 18 6.59 21.92 -7.32
C PRO A 18 5.99 20.68 -6.64
N GLU A 19 4.67 20.51 -6.65
CA GLU A 19 4.01 19.35 -6.02
C GLU A 19 4.22 18.06 -6.83
N VAL A 20 4.17 18.19 -8.16
CA VAL A 20 4.44 17.09 -9.10
C VAL A 20 5.92 16.70 -9.08
N ASP A 21 6.83 17.67 -8.96
CA ASP A 21 8.27 17.43 -8.87
C ASP A 21 8.65 16.75 -7.54
N ALA A 22 8.05 17.16 -6.43
CA ALA A 22 8.22 16.51 -5.13
C ALA A 22 7.84 15.01 -5.17
N LEU A 23 6.78 14.64 -5.90
CA LEU A 23 6.37 13.25 -6.06
C LEU A 23 7.43 12.42 -6.79
N LYS A 24 8.07 12.98 -7.82
CA LYS A 24 9.18 12.33 -8.53
C LYS A 24 10.42 12.23 -7.66
N LEU A 25 10.73 13.28 -6.91
CA LEU A 25 11.85 13.28 -5.97
C LEU A 25 11.69 12.17 -4.92
N ASN A 26 10.47 11.94 -4.43
CA ASN A 26 10.19 10.83 -3.51
C ASN A 26 10.44 9.47 -4.19
N ALA A 27 10.05 9.30 -5.46
CA ALA A 27 10.33 8.08 -6.21
C ALA A 27 11.84 7.86 -6.42
N VAL A 28 12.59 8.92 -6.75
CA VAL A 28 14.05 8.87 -6.92
C VAL A 28 14.73 8.51 -5.60
N LYS A 29 14.36 9.16 -4.49
CA LYS A 29 14.87 8.83 -3.14
C LYS A 29 14.56 7.38 -2.77
N GLY A 30 13.36 6.89 -3.03
CA GLY A 30 13.00 5.49 -2.79
C GLY A 30 13.87 4.53 -3.61
N CYS A 31 14.14 4.85 -4.87
CA CYS A 31 15.07 4.08 -5.72
C CYS A 31 16.52 4.13 -5.21
N GLU A 32 16.99 5.29 -4.76
CA GLU A 32 18.33 5.45 -4.18
C GLU A 32 18.47 4.67 -2.88
N GLU A 33 17.49 4.73 -1.98
CA GLU A 33 17.45 3.94 -0.73
C GLU A 33 17.42 2.43 -1.02
N LEU A 34 16.66 1.99 -2.02
CA LEU A 34 16.63 0.59 -2.45
C LEU A 34 17.95 0.12 -3.07
N ASN A 35 18.65 0.99 -3.81
CA ASN A 35 19.94 0.69 -4.43
C ASN A 35 21.12 0.79 -3.45
N ALA A 36 21.00 1.65 -2.43
CA ALA A 36 22.00 1.84 -1.38
C ALA A 36 21.91 0.77 -0.29
N LYS A 37 20.73 0.15 -0.10
CA LYS A 37 20.64 -1.11 0.66
C LYS A 37 21.59 -2.11 0.03
N GLU A 38 22.37 -2.76 0.87
CA GLU A 38 23.43 -3.76 0.64
C GLU A 38 22.97 -5.01 -0.15
N ARG A 39 22.26 -4.81 -1.28
CA ARG A 39 21.62 -5.83 -2.11
C ARG A 39 22.65 -6.83 -2.64
N ARG A 40 23.84 -6.33 -3.01
CA ARG A 40 24.97 -7.17 -3.45
C ARG A 40 25.54 -8.05 -2.33
N ASN A 41 25.32 -7.68 -1.07
CA ASN A 41 25.78 -8.42 0.10
C ASN A 41 24.66 -9.26 0.73
N HIS A 42 23.52 -9.43 0.03
CA HIS A 42 22.39 -10.28 0.43
C HIS A 42 21.78 -9.94 1.80
N ILE A 43 21.98 -8.72 2.29
CA ILE A 43 21.37 -8.27 3.54
C ILE A 43 19.92 -7.85 3.23
N ALA A 44 18.97 -8.73 3.53
CA ALA A 44 17.55 -8.42 3.44
C ALA A 44 17.11 -7.68 4.71
N VAL A 45 16.48 -6.51 4.55
CA VAL A 45 15.78 -5.82 5.65
C VAL A 45 14.33 -6.32 5.61
N ALA A 46 13.92 -7.04 6.65
CA ALA A 46 12.53 -7.47 6.83
C ALA A 46 11.92 -6.67 7.99
N THR A 47 10.80 -6.00 7.73
CA THR A 47 9.94 -5.42 8.74
C THR A 47 8.83 -6.42 9.09
N PRO A 48 8.44 -6.54 10.38
CA PRO A 48 7.42 -7.50 10.80
C PRO A 48 6.07 -7.19 10.14
N VAL A 49 5.27 -8.24 9.96
CA VAL A 49 3.87 -8.13 9.52
C VAL A 49 3.01 -8.52 10.72
N THR A 50 2.00 -7.70 11.03
CA THR A 50 1.05 -7.97 12.11
C THR A 50 -0.30 -8.32 11.51
N ILE A 51 -0.91 -9.41 11.97
CA ILE A 51 -2.26 -9.82 11.56
C ILE A 51 -3.10 -9.89 12.84
N GLY A 52 -4.21 -9.16 12.85
CA GLY A 52 -5.18 -9.15 13.93
C GLY A 52 -5.98 -10.45 14.09
N ASN A 53 -7.01 -10.38 14.90
CA ASN A 53 -7.93 -11.47 15.20
C ASN A 53 -9.01 -11.60 14.12
N ASP A 54 -9.51 -12.82 13.91
CA ASP A 54 -10.63 -13.11 12.98
C ASP A 54 -10.43 -12.60 11.54
N VAL A 55 -9.18 -12.55 11.08
CA VAL A 55 -8.83 -12.13 9.71
C VAL A 55 -9.02 -13.26 8.71
N TRP A 56 -9.71 -12.98 7.60
CA TRP A 56 -9.80 -13.90 6.47
C TRP A 56 -8.87 -13.48 5.35
N ILE A 57 -7.85 -14.29 5.06
CA ILE A 57 -6.96 -14.11 3.91
C ILE A 57 -7.38 -15.04 2.78
N GLY A 58 -7.77 -14.44 1.64
CA GLY A 58 -8.11 -15.16 0.41
C GLY A 58 -6.91 -15.88 -0.21
N GLY A 59 -7.18 -16.75 -1.18
CA GLY A 59 -6.12 -17.48 -1.88
C GLY A 59 -5.16 -16.57 -2.66
N ASN A 60 -3.87 -16.92 -2.66
CA ASN A 60 -2.83 -16.22 -3.43
C ASN A 60 -2.68 -14.71 -3.11
N VAL A 61 -2.79 -14.35 -1.83
CA VAL A 61 -2.53 -12.99 -1.36
C VAL A 61 -1.03 -12.80 -1.08
N THR A 62 -0.50 -11.62 -1.42
CA THR A 62 0.85 -11.19 -1.04
C THR A 62 0.76 -10.00 -0.09
N ILE A 63 1.37 -10.10 1.10
CA ILE A 63 1.44 -9.01 2.08
C ILE A 63 2.88 -8.50 2.15
N LEU A 64 3.08 -7.20 1.92
CA LEU A 64 4.41 -6.60 1.95
C LEU A 64 4.93 -6.44 3.39
N PRO A 65 6.27 -6.40 3.59
CA PRO A 65 6.87 -6.19 4.91
C PRO A 65 6.40 -4.87 5.56
N GLY A 66 6.14 -4.90 6.86
CA GLY A 66 5.75 -3.72 7.65
C GLY A 66 4.26 -3.40 7.66
N VAL A 67 3.44 -4.23 7.00
CA VAL A 67 1.98 -4.06 6.96
C VAL A 67 1.33 -4.59 8.24
N ASN A 68 0.36 -3.83 8.75
CA ASN A 68 -0.56 -4.27 9.79
C ASN A 68 -1.95 -4.51 9.18
N ILE A 69 -2.51 -5.69 9.44
CA ILE A 69 -3.89 -6.05 9.08
C ILE A 69 -4.71 -6.05 10.37
N GLY A 70 -5.74 -5.20 10.39
CA GLY A 70 -6.66 -5.02 11.50
C GLY A 70 -7.55 -6.23 11.76
N ASP A 71 -8.24 -6.19 12.89
CA ASP A 71 -9.15 -7.25 13.35
C ASP A 71 -10.36 -7.37 12.41
N LYS A 72 -10.86 -8.60 12.21
CA LYS A 72 -12.04 -8.91 11.38
C LYS A 72 -11.92 -8.46 9.91
N ALA A 73 -10.71 -8.19 9.44
CA ALA A 73 -10.46 -7.80 8.06
C ALA A 73 -10.56 -9.00 7.10
N VAL A 74 -11.01 -8.75 5.88
CA VAL A 74 -11.08 -9.73 4.80
C VAL A 74 -10.21 -9.27 3.64
N ILE A 75 -9.20 -10.07 3.29
CA ILE A 75 -8.32 -9.81 2.15
C ILE A 75 -8.76 -10.67 0.96
N ALA A 76 -9.21 -10.03 -0.11
CA ALA A 76 -9.69 -10.71 -1.31
C ALA A 76 -8.57 -11.52 -1.99
N ALA A 77 -8.95 -12.61 -2.67
CA ALA A 77 -8.00 -13.46 -3.38
C ALA A 77 -7.19 -12.67 -4.43
N GLY A 78 -5.91 -13.00 -4.57
CA GLY A 78 -4.99 -12.34 -5.52
C GLY A 78 -4.58 -10.91 -5.14
N ALA A 79 -4.90 -10.42 -3.95
CA ALA A 79 -4.55 -9.07 -3.53
C ALA A 79 -3.05 -8.93 -3.21
N VAL A 80 -2.49 -7.74 -3.49
CA VAL A 80 -1.15 -7.34 -3.08
C VAL A 80 -1.26 -6.19 -2.09
N VAL A 81 -1.10 -6.50 -0.81
CA VAL A 81 -1.28 -5.57 0.30
C VAL A 81 0.00 -4.78 0.50
N THR A 82 -0.02 -3.51 0.11
CA THR A 82 1.14 -2.60 0.16
C THR A 82 1.04 -1.56 1.29
N LYS A 83 -0.10 -1.49 1.98
CA LYS A 83 -0.41 -0.56 3.07
C LYS A 83 -1.27 -1.26 4.12
N ASP A 84 -1.30 -0.68 5.33
CA ASP A 84 -2.11 -1.18 6.44
C ASP A 84 -3.59 -1.26 6.07
N VAL A 85 -4.24 -2.30 6.57
CA VAL A 85 -5.66 -2.59 6.35
C VAL A 85 -6.41 -2.36 7.67
N PRO A 86 -7.41 -1.46 7.71
CA PRO A 86 -8.17 -1.18 8.93
C PRO A 86 -9.04 -2.37 9.38
N ASP A 87 -9.41 -2.36 10.66
CA ASP A 87 -10.36 -3.32 11.24
C ASP A 87 -11.71 -3.29 10.51
N ASN A 88 -12.41 -4.43 10.49
CA ASN A 88 -13.75 -4.56 9.89
C ASN A 88 -13.82 -4.07 8.43
N THR A 89 -12.79 -4.31 7.62
CA THR A 89 -12.81 -3.94 6.19
C THR A 89 -12.55 -5.11 5.27
N VAL A 90 -13.05 -5.02 4.04
CA VAL A 90 -12.68 -5.90 2.92
C VAL A 90 -11.70 -5.14 2.03
N ALA A 91 -10.49 -5.65 1.86
CA ALA A 91 -9.46 -5.07 1.00
C ALA A 91 -9.11 -6.00 -0.16
N GLY A 92 -8.85 -5.45 -1.36
CA GLY A 92 -8.49 -6.26 -2.52
C GLY A 92 -7.87 -5.47 -3.68
N GLY A 93 -7.29 -6.19 -4.64
CA GLY A 93 -6.64 -5.63 -5.83
C GLY A 93 -5.11 -5.53 -5.75
N VAL A 94 -4.51 -4.96 -6.80
CA VAL A 94 -3.06 -4.74 -6.93
C VAL A 94 -2.82 -3.28 -7.37
N PRO A 95 -2.43 -2.37 -6.47
CA PRO A 95 -2.30 -2.55 -5.02
C PRO A 95 -3.66 -2.71 -4.33
N ALA A 96 -3.68 -3.39 -3.18
CA ALA A 96 -4.89 -3.60 -2.41
C ALA A 96 -5.47 -2.27 -1.90
N LYS A 97 -6.77 -2.10 -2.08
CA LYS A 97 -7.55 -0.95 -1.57
C LYS A 97 -8.75 -1.48 -0.80
N VAL A 98 -9.23 -0.70 0.17
CA VAL A 98 -10.50 -0.97 0.85
C VAL A 98 -11.62 -0.89 -0.19
N ILE A 99 -12.39 -1.98 -0.30
CA ILE A 99 -13.52 -2.15 -1.22
C ILE A 99 -14.84 -1.93 -0.47
N LYS A 100 -14.90 -2.40 0.79
CA LYS A 100 -16.12 -2.40 1.59
C LYS A 100 -15.79 -2.33 3.09
N GLU A 101 -16.62 -1.64 3.85
CA GLU A 101 -16.65 -1.71 5.32
C GLU A 101 -17.63 -2.80 5.76
N LEU A 102 -17.24 -3.57 6.78
CA LEU A 102 -18.05 -4.58 7.44
C LEU A 102 -18.71 -3.96 8.66
N PRO A 103 -19.95 -4.37 9.01
CA PRO A 103 -20.61 -3.88 10.21
C PRO A 103 -19.79 -4.21 11.46
N SER A 104 -19.58 -3.23 12.33
CA SER A 104 -19.04 -3.46 13.68
C SER A 104 -20.11 -4.14 14.53
N GLU A 105 -19.73 -5.15 15.33
CA GLU A 105 -20.62 -5.84 16.28
C GLU A 105 -20.98 -4.96 17.51
N GLU A 106 -21.34 -3.70 17.28
CA GLU A 106 -22.06 -2.88 18.26
C GLU A 106 -23.54 -2.86 17.87
N GLU A 107 -24.22 -4.00 18.10
CA GLU A 107 -25.68 -4.12 18.18
C GLU A 107 -26.10 -4.85 19.46
#